data_AF-A0A2P5EUX5-F1
#
_entry.id   AF-A0A2P5EUX5-F1
#
_cell.length_a   1.000
_cell.length_b   1.000
_cell.length_c   1.000
_cell.angle_alpha   90.00
_cell.angle_beta   90.00
_cell.angle_gamma   90.00
#
_symmetry.space_group_name_H-M   'P 1'
#
loop_
_entity.id
_entity.type
_entity.pdbx_description
1 polymer ?
#
loop_
_entity_poly.entity_id
_entity_poly.type
_entity_poly.pdbx_seq_one_letter_code
_entity_poly.pdbx_strand_id
1 'polypeptide(L)'
;MMIKLKETTMVKPAEKSPPRRLWMSILDMMNNPNHVPLIYLYRSSGVSNFFDTNVLKQALSKVLVTFYPLAGRFRLDGGGRIEIDCNDEGVLFVAAETSSVIDDFGDCAPTPEIRRLIPTVDYSLGISSYPFLLIQQLGFQGEGGEGGRGREVKKRGWWIFSICQKPGGCIKLSQPCN
;
A
#
# COMPACT_ATOMS: atom_id res chain seq x y z
N MET A 1 19.70 6.97 6.00
CA MET A 1 18.47 7.11 5.18
C MET A 1 17.39 7.80 6.00
N MET A 2 16.89 8.94 5.51
CA MET A 2 15.84 9.74 6.14
C MET A 2 14.61 9.74 5.22
N ILE A 3 13.51 9.15 5.68
CA ILE A 3 12.21 9.22 4.98
C ILE A 3 11.41 10.34 5.63
N LYS A 4 10.99 11.32 4.83
CA LYS A 4 10.10 12.40 5.22
C LYS A 4 8.69 12.06 4.78
N LEU A 5 7.79 11.84 5.73
CA LEU A 5 6.37 11.69 5.47
C LEU A 5 5.82 13.00 4.91
N LYS A 6 5.09 12.92 3.79
CA LYS A 6 4.36 14.06 3.21
C LYS A 6 2.90 14.04 3.59
N GLU A 7 2.25 12.89 3.41
CA GLU A 7 0.82 12.77 3.56
C GLU A 7 0.44 11.35 3.94
N THR A 8 -0.57 11.23 4.80
CA THR A 8 -1.25 9.98 5.09
C THR A 8 -2.73 10.16 4.81
N THR A 9 -3.31 9.29 4.00
CA THR A 9 -4.72 9.37 3.59
C THR A 9 -5.38 8.01 3.72
N MET A 10 -6.59 7.97 4.25
CA MET A 10 -7.42 6.76 4.19
C MET A 10 -8.25 6.80 2.91
N VAL A 11 -7.88 5.99 1.92
CA VAL A 11 -8.57 5.92 0.63
C VAL A 11 -9.74 4.96 0.73
N LYS A 12 -10.95 5.51 0.59
CA LYS A 12 -12.20 4.75 0.63
C LYS A 12 -12.64 4.36 -0.78
N PRO A 13 -13.50 3.34 -0.93
CA PRO A 13 -14.17 3.04 -2.19
C PRO A 13 -14.88 4.28 -2.76
N ALA A 14 -14.86 4.44 -4.09
CA ALA A 14 -15.48 5.58 -4.76
C ALA A 14 -17.01 5.58 -4.62
N GLU A 15 -17.59 4.39 -4.46
CA GLU A 15 -19.00 4.15 -4.25
C GLU A 15 -19.17 3.27 -3.01
N LYS A 16 -20.31 3.42 -2.33
CA LYS A 16 -20.60 2.64 -1.13
C LYS A 16 -20.68 1.14 -1.48
N SER A 17 -19.92 0.33 -0.78
CA SER A 17 -19.93 -1.11 -0.98
C SER A 17 -21.20 -1.72 -0.39
N PRO A 18 -21.66 -2.88 -0.90
CA PRO A 18 -22.71 -3.64 -0.25
C PRO A 18 -22.30 -3.97 1.19
N PRO A 19 -23.10 -3.61 2.22
CA PRO A 19 -22.77 -3.93 3.59
C PRO A 19 -22.80 -5.46 3.75
N ARG A 20 -21.62 -6.06 3.90
CA ARG A 20 -21.47 -7.51 3.93
C ARG A 20 -20.40 -7.92 4.93
N ARG A 21 -20.64 -9.07 5.56
CA ARG A 21 -19.65 -9.78 6.35
C ARG A 21 -19.22 -11.02 5.59
N LEU A 22 -17.92 -11.22 5.48
CA LEU A 22 -17.35 -12.37 4.78
C LEU A 22 -16.64 -13.25 5.80
N TRP A 23 -17.04 -14.52 5.85
CA TRP A 23 -16.35 -15.49 6.69
C TRP A 23 -15.00 -15.83 6.09
N MET A 24 -13.98 -15.85 6.95
CA MET A 24 -12.68 -16.38 6.59
C MET A 24 -12.76 -17.90 6.46
N SER A 25 -12.13 -18.43 5.42
CA SER A 25 -11.96 -19.88 5.29
C SER A 25 -10.95 -20.38 6.31
N ILE A 26 -10.97 -21.68 6.61
CA ILE A 26 -9.98 -22.30 7.51
C ILE A 26 -8.55 -22.08 6.96
N LEU A 27 -8.38 -22.13 5.63
CA LEU A 27 -7.08 -21.90 4.99
C LEU A 27 -6.58 -20.46 5.21
N ASP A 28 -7.47 -19.47 5.14
CA ASP A 28 -7.11 -18.07 5.40
C ASP A 28 -6.71 -17.83 6.86
N MET A 29 -7.31 -18.59 7.78
CA MET A 29 -6.99 -18.52 9.21
C MET A 29 -5.68 -19.25 9.57
N MET A 30 -5.27 -20.25 8.79
CA MET A 30 -4.01 -20.97 8.97
C MET A 30 -2.79 -20.19 8.48
N ASN A 31 -2.98 -19.22 7.58
CA ASN A 31 -1.90 -18.40 7.06
C ASN A 31 -1.39 -17.39 8.09
N ASN A 32 -0.14 -16.95 7.93
CA ASN A 32 0.49 -15.97 8.82
C ASN A 32 -0.39 -14.72 8.97
N PRO A 33 -0.78 -14.32 10.19
CA PRO A 33 -1.65 -13.18 10.42
C PRO A 33 -0.92 -11.84 10.27
N ASN A 34 0.22 -11.76 9.59
CA ASN A 34 0.92 -10.51 9.37
C ASN A 34 0.83 -10.09 7.91
N HIS A 35 0.94 -8.79 7.64
CA HIS A 35 1.04 -8.28 6.29
C HIS A 35 2.29 -8.84 5.59
N VAL A 36 2.13 -9.25 4.33
CA VAL A 36 3.24 -9.58 3.43
C VAL A 36 3.66 -8.28 2.76
N PRO A 37 4.92 -7.83 2.96
CA PRO A 37 5.43 -6.68 2.27
C PRO A 37 5.85 -7.04 0.84
N LEU A 38 5.38 -6.26 -0.11
CA LEU A 38 5.80 -6.27 -1.51
C LEU A 38 6.39 -4.90 -1.83
N ILE A 39 7.47 -4.87 -2.62
CA ILE A 39 8.16 -3.64 -3.00
C ILE A 39 8.32 -3.64 -4.52
N TYR A 40 7.82 -2.58 -5.15
CA TYR A 40 7.98 -2.34 -6.58
C TYR A 40 8.83 -1.11 -6.81
N LEU A 41 9.81 -1.24 -7.71
CA LEU A 41 10.71 -0.15 -8.09
C LEU A 41 10.42 0.26 -9.53
N TYR A 42 10.13 1.53 -9.71
CA TYR A 42 9.84 2.10 -11.02
C TYR A 42 10.86 3.17 -11.37
N ARG A 43 11.34 3.13 -12.61
CA ARG A 43 12.19 4.17 -13.18
C ARG A 43 11.33 5.31 -13.70
N SER A 44 11.65 6.57 -13.39
CA SER A 44 11.01 7.71 -14.05
C SER A 44 11.26 7.65 -15.55
N SER A 45 10.17 7.82 -16.30
CA SER A 45 10.15 7.98 -17.76
C SER A 45 10.59 9.38 -18.20
N GLY A 46 10.85 10.31 -17.27
CA GLY A 46 11.13 11.72 -17.56
C GLY A 46 9.89 12.55 -17.87
N VAL A 47 8.70 11.93 -17.88
CA VAL A 47 7.42 12.61 -18.08
C VAL A 47 6.99 13.29 -16.78
N SER A 48 6.55 14.55 -16.87
CA SER A 48 5.93 15.25 -15.75
C SER A 48 4.70 14.47 -15.27
N ASN A 49 4.52 14.32 -13.95
CA ASN A 49 3.37 13.64 -13.33
C ASN A 49 3.31 12.11 -13.54
N PHE A 50 4.43 11.44 -13.89
CA PHE A 50 4.47 9.98 -14.07
C PHE A 50 3.91 9.19 -12.86
N PHE A 51 4.04 9.73 -11.65
CA PHE A 51 3.43 9.19 -10.42
C PHE A 51 2.70 10.29 -9.64
N ASP A 52 1.65 10.84 -10.24
CA ASP A 52 0.74 11.73 -9.53
C ASP A 52 0.00 10.96 -8.41
N THR A 53 0.25 11.36 -7.17
CA THR A 53 -0.35 10.77 -5.97
C THR A 53 -1.89 10.84 -6.00
N ASN A 54 -2.48 11.91 -6.52
CA ASN A 54 -3.93 12.06 -6.60
C ASN A 54 -4.52 11.08 -7.62
N VAL A 55 -3.87 10.90 -8.77
CA VAL A 55 -4.30 9.93 -9.79
C VAL A 55 -4.25 8.51 -9.21
N LEU A 56 -3.20 8.15 -8.47
CA LEU A 56 -3.10 6.86 -7.81
C LEU A 56 -4.19 6.64 -6.76
N LYS A 57 -4.47 7.63 -5.90
CA LYS A 57 -5.54 7.56 -4.90
C LYS A 57 -6.92 7.41 -5.56
N GLN A 58 -7.19 8.15 -6.64
CA GLN A 58 -8.44 8.05 -7.38
C GLN A 58 -8.59 6.69 -8.06
N ALA A 59 -7.53 6.16 -8.65
CA ALA A 59 -7.52 4.82 -9.24
C ALA A 59 -7.78 3.75 -8.18
N LEU A 60 -7.10 3.85 -7.03
CA LEU A 60 -7.32 2.94 -5.89
C LEU A 60 -8.77 3.01 -5.39
N SER A 61 -9.33 4.19 -5.22
CA SER A 61 -10.72 4.38 -4.80
C SER A 61 -11.72 3.70 -5.75
N LYS A 62 -11.48 3.75 -7.07
CA LYS A 62 -12.31 3.05 -8.07
C LYS A 62 -12.16 1.53 -7.99
N VAL A 63 -10.93 1.02 -7.86
CA VAL A 63 -10.66 -0.43 -7.73
C VAL A 63 -11.30 -1.01 -6.48
N LEU A 64 -11.31 -0.25 -5.38
CA LEU A 64 -11.92 -0.67 -4.11
C LEU A 64 -13.43 -0.89 -4.19
N VAL A 65 -14.13 -0.41 -5.22
CA VAL A 65 -15.55 -0.77 -5.44
C VAL A 65 -15.67 -2.25 -5.80
N THR A 66 -14.78 -2.76 -6.66
CA THR A 66 -14.76 -4.18 -7.05
C THR A 66 -14.11 -5.05 -5.97
N PHE A 67 -13.04 -4.55 -5.35
CA PHE A 67 -12.30 -5.24 -4.29
C PHE A 67 -12.66 -4.71 -2.90
N TYR A 68 -13.96 -4.49 -2.67
CA TYR A 68 -14.50 -3.93 -1.44
C TYR A 68 -14.04 -4.60 -0.14
N PRO A 69 -13.73 -5.92 -0.07
CA PRO A 69 -13.23 -6.51 1.17
C PRO A 69 -11.91 -5.88 1.64
N LEU A 70 -11.07 -5.37 0.72
CA LEU A 70 -9.78 -4.76 1.06
C LEU A 70 -9.93 -3.44 1.84
N ALA A 71 -11.09 -2.77 1.71
CA ALA A 71 -11.41 -1.56 2.46
C ALA A 71 -12.06 -1.85 3.83
N GLY A 72 -12.24 -3.12 4.20
CA GLY A 72 -12.86 -3.54 5.45
C GLY A 72 -11.90 -3.65 6.64
N ARG A 73 -12.39 -4.25 7.72
CA ARG A 73 -11.62 -4.59 8.93
C ARG A 73 -11.91 -6.00 9.40
N PHE A 74 -11.00 -6.59 10.17
CA PHE A 74 -11.31 -7.84 10.85
C PHE A 74 -12.27 -7.58 12.00
N ARG A 75 -13.13 -8.55 12.24
CA ARG A 75 -14.07 -8.58 13.34
C ARG A 75 -14.18 -9.99 13.88
N LEU A 76 -14.51 -10.12 15.16
CA LEU A 76 -14.93 -11.38 15.76
C LEU A 76 -16.46 -11.42 15.78
N ASP A 77 -17.03 -12.52 15.32
CA ASP A 77 -18.45 -12.77 15.52
C ASP A 77 -18.76 -13.18 16.97
N GLY A 78 -20.04 -13.37 17.29
CA GLY A 78 -20.46 -13.78 18.64
C GLY A 78 -19.97 -15.16 19.08
N GLY A 79 -19.47 -15.98 18.16
CA GLY A 79 -18.88 -17.29 18.42
C GLY A 79 -17.35 -17.29 18.44
N GLY A 80 -16.70 -16.12 18.33
CA GLY A 80 -15.24 -15.98 18.32
C GLY A 80 -14.59 -16.31 16.97
N ARG A 81 -15.37 -16.43 15.89
CA ARG A 81 -14.83 -16.65 14.55
C ARG A 81 -14.41 -15.32 13.92
N ILE A 82 -13.27 -15.31 13.23
CA ILE A 82 -12.81 -14.14 12.48
C ILE A 82 -13.63 -13.99 11.19
N GLU A 83 -14.18 -12.80 10.99
CA GLU A 83 -14.86 -12.36 9.78
C GLU A 83 -14.26 -11.05 9.27
N ILE A 84 -14.48 -10.77 7.99
CA ILE A 84 -14.20 -9.48 7.38
C ILE A 84 -15.48 -8.65 7.42
N ASP A 85 -15.44 -7.53 8.10
CA ASP A 85 -16.48 -6.50 8.08
C ASP A 85 -16.21 -5.54 6.92
N CYS A 86 -17.01 -5.61 5.86
CA CYS A 86 -16.87 -4.75 4.68
C CYS A 86 -17.51 -3.37 4.97
N ASN A 87 -16.83 -2.58 5.78
CA ASN A 87 -17.33 -1.34 6.38
C ASN A 87 -16.84 -0.05 5.69
N ASP A 88 -16.16 -0.17 4.54
CA ASP A 88 -15.62 0.95 3.76
C ASP A 88 -14.72 1.91 4.56
N GLU A 89 -14.07 1.42 5.63
CA GLU A 89 -13.11 2.24 6.37
C GLU A 89 -11.93 2.65 5.49
N GLY A 90 -11.57 1.84 4.50
CA GLY A 90 -10.62 2.16 3.46
C GLY A 90 -9.22 1.56 3.68
N VAL A 91 -8.34 1.94 2.76
CA VAL A 91 -6.94 1.50 2.67
C VAL A 91 -6.03 2.66 3.05
N LEU A 92 -4.98 2.38 3.84
CA LEU A 92 -4.03 3.41 4.21
C LEU A 92 -3.08 3.68 3.05
N PHE A 93 -3.06 4.92 2.58
CA PHE A 93 -2.14 5.42 1.56
C PHE A 93 -1.18 6.43 2.19
N VAL A 94 0.12 6.20 2.05
CA VAL A 94 1.19 7.02 2.59
C VAL A 94 2.02 7.57 1.44
N ALA A 95 2.12 8.88 1.32
CA ALA A 95 3.05 9.55 0.44
C ALA A 95 4.26 10.04 1.24
N ALA A 96 5.46 9.70 0.82
CA ALA A 96 6.70 10.08 1.47
C ALA A 96 7.78 10.46 0.45
N GLU A 97 8.83 11.12 0.93
CA GLU A 97 10.03 11.41 0.15
C GLU A 97 11.30 11.05 0.89
N THR A 98 12.37 10.78 0.15
CA THR A 98 13.71 10.58 0.70
C THR A 98 14.75 11.28 -0.17
N SER A 99 15.85 11.69 0.45
CA SER A 99 17.03 12.25 -0.24
C SER A 99 18.03 11.20 -0.72
N SER A 100 17.80 9.92 -0.38
CA SER A 100 18.62 8.80 -0.86
C SER A 100 18.50 8.61 -2.38
N VAL A 101 19.44 7.90 -3.00
CA VAL A 101 19.34 7.48 -4.41
C VAL A 101 18.96 6.01 -4.48
N ILE A 102 18.35 5.57 -5.60
CA ILE A 102 17.93 4.17 -5.70
C ILE A 102 19.12 3.18 -5.65
N ASP A 103 20.29 3.63 -6.09
CA ASP A 103 21.52 2.83 -6.09
C ASP A 103 21.94 2.46 -4.65
N ASP A 104 21.48 3.22 -3.64
CA ASP A 104 21.68 2.91 -2.22
C ASP A 104 20.94 1.63 -1.78
N PHE A 105 19.96 1.15 -2.57
CA PHE A 105 19.17 -0.04 -2.27
C PHE A 105 19.69 -1.31 -2.96
N GLY A 106 20.79 -1.21 -3.73
CA GLY A 106 21.51 -2.35 -4.32
C GLY A 106 20.60 -3.33 -5.08
N ASP A 107 20.81 -4.64 -4.87
CA ASP A 107 20.09 -5.73 -5.54
C ASP A 107 18.68 -5.99 -4.97
N CYS A 108 18.09 -5.03 -4.24
CA CYS A 108 16.77 -5.17 -3.63
C CYS A 108 16.65 -6.34 -2.62
N ALA A 109 17.80 -6.80 -2.09
CA ALA A 109 17.84 -7.82 -1.05
C ALA A 109 17.09 -7.34 0.20
N PRO A 110 16.48 -8.22 1.02
CA PRO A 110 15.70 -7.82 2.20
C PRO A 110 16.61 -7.32 3.34
N THR A 111 17.22 -6.15 3.16
CA THR A 111 18.09 -5.49 4.13
C THR A 111 17.27 -4.62 5.10
N PRO A 112 17.82 -4.27 6.28
CA PRO A 112 17.17 -3.35 7.22
C PRO A 112 16.80 -2.00 6.58
N GLU A 113 17.57 -1.52 5.61
CA GLU A 113 17.34 -0.26 4.90
C GLU A 113 16.10 -0.36 4.01
N ILE A 114 15.94 -1.47 3.29
CA ILE A 114 14.77 -1.73 2.45
C ILE A 114 13.52 -1.93 3.31
N ARG A 115 13.66 -2.52 4.50
CA ARG A 115 12.53 -2.65 5.45
C ARG A 115 11.98 -1.32 5.93
N ARG A 116 12.78 -0.25 5.95
CA ARG A 116 12.32 1.09 6.31
C ARG A 116 11.38 1.70 5.26
N LEU A 117 11.35 1.15 4.05
CA LEU A 117 10.43 1.55 2.98
C LEU A 117 9.01 1.01 3.18
N ILE A 118 8.86 0.06 4.11
CA ILE A 118 7.59 -0.59 4.41
C ILE A 118 6.93 0.16 5.58
N PRO A 119 5.66 0.57 5.46
CA PRO A 119 4.95 1.19 6.56
C PRO A 119 4.81 0.21 7.73
N THR A 120 5.09 0.67 8.94
CA THR A 120 4.95 -0.14 10.15
C THR A 120 3.49 -0.23 10.57
N VAL A 121 3.05 -1.42 10.98
CA VAL A 121 1.71 -1.69 11.49
C VAL A 121 1.80 -2.05 12.96
N ASP A 122 1.03 -1.37 13.79
CA ASP A 122 0.89 -1.71 15.20
C ASP A 122 -0.22 -2.75 15.38
N TYR A 123 0.17 -4.02 15.49
CA TYR A 123 -0.77 -5.12 15.70
C TYR A 123 -1.28 -5.24 17.15
N SER A 124 -0.72 -4.47 18.09
CA SER A 124 -1.12 -4.52 19.50
C SER A 124 -2.49 -3.88 19.74
N LEU A 125 -2.94 -3.01 18.83
CA LEU A 125 -4.22 -2.29 18.89
C LEU A 125 -5.44 -3.17 18.55
N GLY A 126 -5.22 -4.46 18.26
CA GLY A 126 -6.28 -5.43 17.98
C GLY A 126 -6.63 -5.52 16.48
N ILE A 127 -7.28 -6.62 16.09
CA ILE A 127 -7.46 -6.99 14.68
C ILE A 127 -8.34 -6.02 13.88
N SER A 128 -9.20 -5.27 14.55
CA SER A 128 -10.11 -4.30 13.92
C SER A 128 -9.45 -2.94 13.66
N SER A 129 -8.26 -2.70 14.21
CA SER A 129 -7.60 -1.39 14.17
C SER A 129 -6.82 -1.14 12.88
N TYR A 130 -6.21 -2.19 12.31
CA TYR A 130 -5.34 -2.06 11.15
C TYR A 130 -6.08 -2.35 9.84
N PRO A 131 -5.79 -1.59 8.77
CA PRO A 131 -6.32 -1.86 7.44
C PRO A 131 -5.68 -3.14 6.87
N PHE A 132 -6.36 -3.83 5.95
CA PHE A 132 -5.81 -5.02 5.29
C PHE A 132 -4.74 -4.73 4.25
N LEU A 133 -4.77 -3.51 3.73
CA LEU A 133 -3.87 -3.02 2.72
C LEU A 133 -3.27 -1.70 3.20
N LEU A 134 -1.96 -1.61 3.13
CA LEU A 134 -1.22 -0.36 3.26
C LEU A 134 -0.40 -0.17 2.01
N ILE A 135 -0.44 1.05 1.50
CA ILE A 135 0.29 1.48 0.32
C ILE A 135 1.20 2.62 0.73
N GLN A 136 2.50 2.50 0.42
CA GLN A 136 3.44 3.60 0.55
C GLN A 136 4.04 3.95 -0.81
N GLN A 137 3.85 5.20 -1.23
CA GLN A 137 4.52 5.81 -2.37
C GLN A 137 5.71 6.63 -1.84
N LEU A 138 6.92 6.26 -2.23
CA LEU A 138 8.13 7.02 -1.91
C LEU A 138 8.70 7.67 -3.17
N GLY A 139 8.82 9.00 -3.14
CA GLY A 139 9.55 9.77 -4.14
C GLY A 139 10.99 10.05 -3.73
N PHE A 140 11.90 10.11 -4.70
CA PHE A 140 13.27 10.57 -4.47
C PHE A 140 13.39 12.06 -4.75
N GLN A 141 13.93 12.81 -3.79
CA GLN A 141 14.18 14.23 -3.95
C GLN A 141 15.33 14.42 -4.93
N GLY A 142 15.09 15.12 -6.04
CA GLY A 142 16.16 15.57 -6.91
C GLY A 142 16.81 16.81 -6.30
N GLU A 143 18.12 16.79 -6.08
CA GLU A 143 18.86 17.99 -5.69
C GLU A 143 18.69 19.06 -6.79
N GLY A 144 18.05 20.17 -6.43
CA GLY A 144 17.99 21.36 -7.26
C GLY A 144 19.29 22.14 -7.13
N GLY A 145 20.23 21.92 -8.05
CA GLY A 145 21.40 22.77 -8.17
C GLY A 145 21.04 24.10 -8.84
N GLU A 146 21.04 25.17 -8.06
CA GLU A 146 21.03 26.54 -8.56
C GLU A 146 22.47 26.93 -8.96
N GLY A 147 22.67 27.26 -10.24
CA GLY A 147 23.86 27.97 -10.73
C GLY A 147 25.14 27.13 -10.96
N GLY A 148 25.31 26.60 -12.17
CA GLY A 148 26.61 26.08 -12.60
C GLY A 148 26.57 25.35 -13.94
N ARG A 149 27.14 25.97 -14.98
CA ARG A 149 27.34 25.40 -16.32
C ARG A 149 27.95 23.99 -16.25
N GLY A 150 27.31 23.02 -16.93
CA GLY A 150 27.96 21.79 -17.38
C GLY A 150 27.78 20.57 -16.47
N ARG A 151 26.59 19.96 -16.55
CA ARG A 151 26.32 18.50 -16.59
C ARG A 151 24.81 18.37 -16.37
N GLU A 152 24.12 17.94 -17.41
CA GLU A 152 22.72 17.53 -17.31
C GLU A 152 22.66 16.26 -16.44
N VAL A 153 22.60 16.44 -15.12
CA VAL A 153 22.35 15.35 -14.18
C VAL A 153 20.90 14.93 -14.43
N LYS A 154 20.75 13.93 -15.30
CA LYS A 154 19.50 13.25 -15.60
C LYS A 154 18.75 13.00 -14.29
N LYS A 155 17.66 13.74 -14.09
CA LYS A 155 16.69 13.58 -13.01
C LYS A 155 16.03 12.20 -13.11
N ARG A 156 16.74 11.14 -12.75
CA ARG A 156 16.20 9.79 -12.65
C ARG A 156 15.54 9.67 -11.29
N GLY A 157 14.38 10.30 -11.13
CA GLY A 157 13.51 9.99 -10.00
C GLY A 157 13.10 8.52 -10.13
N TRP A 158 13.36 7.72 -9.13
CA TRP A 158 12.76 6.39 -9.07
C TRP A 158 11.56 6.45 -8.12
N TRP A 159 10.71 5.44 -8.13
CA TRP A 159 9.57 5.39 -7.22
C TRP A 159 9.52 4.02 -6.57
N ILE A 160 9.31 4.01 -5.27
CA ILE A 160 9.11 2.78 -4.50
C ILE A 160 7.65 2.71 -4.10
N PHE A 161 7.00 1.62 -4.48
CA PHE A 161 5.65 1.30 -4.04
C PHE A 161 5.70 0.10 -3.12
N SER A 162 5.41 0.31 -1.84
CA SER A 162 5.28 -0.80 -0.88
C SER A 162 3.80 -1.14 -0.68
N ILE A 163 3.46 -2.42 -0.85
CA ILE A 163 2.14 -2.98 -0.59
C ILE A 163 2.29 -3.95 0.57
N CYS A 164 1.67 -3.64 1.70
CA CYS A 164 1.48 -4.60 2.78
C CYS A 164 0.10 -5.23 2.59
N GLN A 165 0.06 -6.46 2.08
CA GLN A 165 -1.20 -7.21 1.91
C GLN A 165 -1.20 -8.39 2.88
N LYS A 166 -2.26 -8.54 3.69
CA LYS A 166 -2.47 -9.77 4.46
C LYS A 166 -2.63 -10.97 3.50
N PRO A 167 -1.98 -12.11 3.77
CA PRO A 167 -2.14 -13.29 2.94
C PRO A 167 -3.51 -13.93 3.24
N GLY A 168 -4.54 -13.48 2.52
CA GLY A 168 -5.71 -14.29 2.25
C GLY A 168 -5.44 -15.08 0.98
N GLY A 169 -5.69 -16.39 1.00
CA GLY A 169 -5.78 -17.17 -0.23
C GLY A 169 -6.81 -16.53 -1.15
N CYS A 170 -6.76 -16.86 -2.46
CA CYS A 170 -7.73 -16.40 -3.44
C CYS A 170 -9.11 -16.27 -2.79
N ILE A 171 -9.58 -15.03 -2.59
CA ILE A 171 -11.01 -14.79 -2.44
C ILE A 171 -11.54 -15.35 -3.74
N LYS A 172 -12.07 -16.58 -3.72
CA LYS A 172 -12.74 -17.16 -4.87
C LYS A 172 -13.94 -16.26 -5.10
N LEU A 173 -13.74 -15.23 -5.92
CA LEU A 173 -14.78 -14.48 -6.62
C LEU A 173 -15.34 -15.42 -7.70
N SER A 174 -15.73 -16.64 -7.33
CA SER A 174 -16.60 -17.47 -8.13
C SER A 174 -18.01 -17.14 -7.69
N GLN A 175 -18.55 -16.05 -8.22
CA GLN A 175 -20.00 -16.02 -8.40
C GLN A 175 -20.32 -16.95 -9.57
N PRO A 176 -21.28 -17.89 -9.44
CA PRO A 176 -21.80 -18.59 -10.60
C PRO A 176 -22.51 -17.55 -11.47
N CYS A 177 -22.15 -17.50 -12.77
CA CYS A 177 -23.00 -16.90 -13.76
C CYS A 177 -24.32 -17.66 -13.77
N ASN A 178 -25.42 -16.98 -13.44
CA ASN A 178 -26.76 -17.32 -13.86
C ASN A 178 -27.57 -16.03 -14.02
#